data_AF-A0A3B5K3T7-F1
#
_entry.id   AF-A0A3B5K3T7-F1
#
_cell.length_a   1.000
_cell.length_b   1.000
_cell.length_c   1.000
_cell.angle_alpha   90.00
_cell.angle_beta   90.00
_cell.angle_gamma   90.00
#
_symmetry.space_group_name_H-M   'P 1'
#
loop_
_entity.id
_entity.type
_entity.pdbx_description
1 polymer ?
#
loop_
_entity_poly.entity_id
_entity_poly.type
_entity_poly.pdbx_seq_one_letter_code
_entity_poly.pdbx_strand_id
1 'polypeptide(L)'
;MDEADQKRREEEKAVFENFIKMQQEAEERQFRAITELQQANSQLLLHMMGTLAKALMPSSDSPPAGCTPPTLTPSPFARHPNVPLAATANPQPAPSPQATSKRPVAATANYLPETSYSALPDIHKQLVDQDAVVILEKPPITEDTLTELFSGSTLALDMKNDIYSTYRLQPPPHLNEMKVTVVCPASEKHLKKYQRQESYLVEETAEDYSSITLPYIESQSFSLQWVYNILEKKAEAERIVYEDPDPDVGFVLLPDFKWNQKQVDDLYLIAIVHQKGIRSIRGLTAEHLPLLKNVFQKGKEAIMKKYELPASKLRVYLHYQPSYYHLHVHFNMLGYEALGCGVERAHLLGDVIQNLQSNPDYYKSHTLSFPLRAEDGLLTKFREAGKI
;
A
#
# COMPACT_ATOMS: atom_id res chain seq x y z
N MET A 1 7.02 4.65 -48.54
CA MET A 1 7.24 4.61 -47.08
C MET A 1 8.55 3.86 -46.90
N ASP A 2 9.55 4.53 -46.36
CA ASP A 2 10.96 4.12 -46.46
C ASP A 2 11.25 2.92 -45.54
N GLU A 3 12.00 1.94 -46.01
CA GLU A 3 12.29 0.67 -45.33
C GLU A 3 13.07 0.92 -44.02
N ALA A 4 13.84 2.01 -43.99
CA ALA A 4 14.53 2.52 -42.81
C ALA A 4 13.59 3.02 -41.70
N ASP A 5 12.43 3.60 -42.05
CA ASP A 5 11.43 4.06 -41.07
C ASP A 5 10.66 2.88 -40.46
N GLN A 6 10.45 1.82 -41.24
CA GLN A 6 9.81 0.59 -40.75
C GLN A 6 10.69 -0.09 -39.69
N LYS A 7 11.98 -0.24 -40.00
CA LYS A 7 12.95 -0.88 -39.11
C LYS A 7 13.16 -0.08 -37.81
N ARG A 8 13.21 1.24 -37.91
CA ARG A 8 13.32 2.13 -36.73
C ARG A 8 12.10 2.00 -35.80
N ARG A 9 10.89 1.90 -36.37
CA ARG A 9 9.66 1.65 -35.60
C ARG A 9 9.62 0.28 -34.92
N GLU A 10 10.15 -0.75 -35.58
CA GLU A 10 10.25 -2.10 -35.00
C GLU A 10 11.26 -2.17 -33.84
N GLU A 11 12.40 -1.50 -33.99
CA GLU A 11 13.40 -1.37 -32.93
C GLU A 11 12.86 -0.58 -31.72
N GLU A 12 12.17 0.55 -31.96
CA GLU A 12 11.50 1.32 -30.91
C GLU A 12 10.42 0.50 -30.19
N LYS A 13 9.64 -0.29 -30.93
CA LYS A 13 8.63 -1.19 -30.36
C LYS A 13 9.27 -2.28 -29.48
N ALA A 14 10.35 -2.90 -29.93
CA ALA A 14 11.04 -3.95 -29.17
C ALA A 14 11.71 -3.42 -27.89
N VAL A 15 12.30 -2.22 -27.95
CA VAL A 15 12.88 -1.54 -26.77
C VAL A 15 11.77 -1.20 -25.77
N PHE A 16 10.64 -0.71 -26.27
CA PHE A 16 9.48 -0.39 -25.45
C PHE A 16 8.87 -1.64 -24.78
N GLU A 17 8.67 -2.73 -25.52
CA GLU A 17 8.17 -4.01 -24.99
C GLU A 17 9.11 -4.56 -23.90
N ASN A 18 10.42 -4.47 -24.09
CA ASN A 18 11.39 -4.87 -23.08
C ASN A 18 11.37 -3.98 -21.83
N PHE A 19 11.20 -2.67 -22.00
CA PHE A 19 11.07 -1.74 -20.87
C PHE A 19 9.81 -2.02 -20.05
N ILE A 20 8.67 -2.22 -20.72
CA ILE A 20 7.41 -2.59 -20.05
C ILE A 20 7.56 -3.93 -19.35
N LYS A 21 8.17 -4.94 -20.00
CA LYS A 21 8.42 -6.24 -19.38
C LYS A 21 9.30 -6.13 -18.13
N MET A 22 10.35 -5.31 -18.18
CA MET A 22 11.22 -5.09 -17.01
C MET A 22 10.50 -4.36 -15.87
N GLN A 23 9.69 -3.35 -16.16
CA GLN A 23 8.86 -2.69 -15.15
C GLN A 23 7.80 -3.63 -14.58
N GLN A 24 7.14 -4.43 -15.44
CA GLN A 24 6.20 -5.47 -15.05
C GLN A 24 6.84 -6.47 -14.10
N GLU A 25 8.03 -6.99 -14.44
CA GLU A 25 8.72 -7.96 -13.59
C GLU A 25 9.19 -7.36 -12.27
N ALA A 26 9.59 -6.08 -12.24
CA ALA A 26 10.03 -5.41 -11.02
C ALA A 26 8.86 -5.12 -10.07
N GLU A 27 7.77 -4.57 -10.62
CA GLU A 27 6.58 -4.23 -9.84
C GLU A 27 5.76 -5.47 -9.48
N GLU A 28 5.63 -6.50 -10.33
CA GLU A 28 5.00 -7.78 -9.95
C GLU A 28 5.72 -8.43 -8.77
N ARG A 29 7.06 -8.39 -8.75
CA ARG A 29 7.82 -8.97 -7.63
C ARG A 29 7.62 -8.18 -6.34
N GLN A 30 7.55 -6.86 -6.43
CA GLN A 30 7.28 -6.00 -5.27
C GLN A 30 5.83 -6.16 -4.79
N PHE A 31 4.89 -6.27 -5.72
CA PHE A 31 3.46 -6.46 -5.48
C PHE A 31 3.17 -7.82 -4.85
N ARG A 32 3.76 -8.91 -5.36
CA ARG A 32 3.61 -10.26 -4.77
C ARG A 32 4.12 -10.29 -3.34
N ALA A 33 5.31 -9.75 -3.08
CA ALA A 33 5.89 -9.73 -1.75
C ALA A 33 5.02 -8.97 -0.73
N ILE A 34 4.40 -7.87 -1.14
CA ILE A 34 3.57 -7.04 -0.24
C ILE A 34 2.18 -7.65 -0.06
N THR A 35 1.59 -8.18 -1.14
CA THR A 35 0.28 -8.83 -1.11
C THR A 35 0.32 -10.11 -0.29
N GLU A 36 1.36 -10.94 -0.45
CA GLU A 36 1.55 -12.16 0.35
C GLU A 36 1.69 -11.81 1.85
N LEU A 37 2.42 -10.74 2.18
CA LEU A 37 2.59 -10.28 3.56
C LEU A 37 1.27 -9.76 4.16
N GLN A 38 0.50 -8.97 3.41
CA GLN A 38 -0.78 -8.43 3.88
C GLN A 38 -1.85 -9.50 4.00
N GLN A 39 -1.98 -10.39 3.01
CA GLN A 39 -2.95 -11.47 3.04
C GLN A 39 -2.68 -12.43 4.21
N ALA A 40 -1.41 -12.75 4.48
CA ALA A 40 -1.02 -13.52 5.65
C ALA A 40 -1.39 -12.81 6.96
N ASN A 41 -1.15 -11.50 7.07
CA ASN A 41 -1.47 -10.74 8.28
C ASN A 41 -2.98 -10.59 8.53
N SER A 42 -3.79 -10.33 7.48
CA SER A 42 -5.24 -10.16 7.62
C SER A 42 -5.96 -11.48 7.93
N GLN A 43 -5.56 -12.59 7.31
CA GLN A 43 -6.12 -13.91 7.61
C GLN A 43 -5.76 -14.34 9.05
N LEU A 44 -4.53 -14.07 9.48
CA LEU A 44 -4.10 -14.35 10.85
C LEU A 44 -4.89 -13.53 11.87
N LEU A 45 -5.13 -12.24 11.63
CA LEU A 45 -5.92 -11.38 12.53
C LEU A 45 -7.35 -11.88 12.68
N LEU A 46 -8.03 -12.19 11.57
CA LEU A 46 -9.41 -12.69 11.57
C LEU A 46 -9.52 -14.05 12.28
N HIS A 47 -8.55 -14.94 12.05
CA HIS A 47 -8.51 -16.24 12.69
C HIS A 47 -8.20 -16.14 14.18
N MET A 48 -7.23 -15.30 14.59
CA MET A 48 -6.93 -15.03 16.00
C MET A 48 -8.13 -14.44 16.74
N MET A 49 -8.88 -13.52 16.12
CA MET A 49 -10.13 -13.00 16.70
C MET A 49 -11.20 -14.08 16.87
N GLY A 50 -11.35 -14.98 15.88
CA GLY A 50 -12.31 -16.09 15.96
C GLY A 50 -11.94 -17.14 17.02
N THR A 51 -10.66 -17.46 17.15
CA THR A 51 -10.15 -18.45 18.11
C THR A 51 -10.14 -17.89 19.54
N LEU A 52 -9.82 -16.60 19.72
CA LEU A 52 -9.96 -15.92 21.01
C LEU A 52 -11.43 -15.83 21.44
N ALA A 53 -12.35 -15.54 20.51
CA ALA A 53 -13.78 -15.53 20.79
C ALA A 53 -14.31 -16.93 21.19
N LYS A 54 -13.81 -18.01 20.59
CA LYS A 54 -14.16 -19.39 20.98
C LYS A 54 -13.55 -19.80 22.32
N ALA A 55 -12.32 -19.38 22.63
CA ALA A 55 -11.66 -19.68 23.90
C ALA A 55 -12.28 -18.91 25.09
N LEU A 56 -12.92 -17.76 24.83
CA LEU A 56 -13.60 -16.94 25.83
C LEU A 56 -15.08 -17.31 26.04
N MET A 57 -15.65 -18.19 25.22
CA MET A 57 -17.02 -18.70 25.41
C MET A 57 -16.98 -19.90 26.36
N PRO A 58 -17.69 -19.87 27.51
CA PRO A 58 -17.70 -21.00 28.42
C PRO A 58 -18.35 -22.22 27.75
N SER A 59 -17.64 -23.35 27.78
CA SER A 59 -18.12 -24.64 27.30
C SER A 59 -19.41 -25.03 28.01
N SER A 60 -20.45 -25.33 27.24
CA SER A 60 -21.74 -25.83 27.73
C SER A 60 -21.60 -27.24 28.28
N ASP A 61 -21.40 -27.36 29.59
CA ASP A 61 -21.76 -28.55 30.38
C ASP A 61 -22.43 -28.05 31.67
N SER A 62 -23.65 -28.53 31.96
CA SER A 62 -24.51 -28.10 33.07
C SER A 62 -24.57 -29.16 34.19
N PRO A 63 -25.02 -28.88 35.43
CA PRO A 63 -24.91 -27.68 36.27
C PRO A 63 -24.35 -28.01 37.69
N PRO A 64 -24.28 -27.03 38.62
CA PRO A 64 -24.86 -27.32 39.94
C PRO A 64 -25.92 -26.31 40.35
N ALA A 65 -26.76 -26.78 41.26
CA ALA A 65 -27.99 -26.17 41.71
C ALA A 65 -27.80 -24.81 42.42
N GLY A 66 -28.81 -23.96 42.25
CA GLY A 66 -29.16 -22.93 43.22
C GLY A 66 -28.57 -21.55 42.95
N CYS A 67 -29.16 -20.82 42.02
CA CYS A 67 -29.54 -19.42 42.24
C CYS A 67 -30.42 -18.95 41.08
N THR A 68 -31.62 -18.50 41.43
CA THR A 68 -32.61 -17.92 40.51
C THR A 68 -32.06 -16.69 39.78
N PRO A 69 -32.29 -16.53 38.47
CA PRO A 69 -31.83 -15.35 37.74
C PRO A 69 -32.76 -14.15 38.05
N PRO A 70 -32.22 -12.92 38.15
CA PRO A 70 -33.07 -11.75 38.09
C PRO A 70 -33.52 -11.54 36.63
N THR A 71 -34.83 -11.37 36.51
CA THR A 71 -35.60 -11.10 35.29
C THR A 71 -35.04 -9.92 34.50
N LEU A 72 -34.73 -10.13 33.22
CA LEU A 72 -34.54 -9.04 32.26
C LEU A 72 -35.92 -8.46 31.90
N THR A 73 -36.15 -7.19 32.23
CA THR A 73 -37.22 -6.38 31.65
C THR A 73 -36.64 -5.47 30.56
N PRO A 74 -37.21 -5.46 29.33
CA PRO A 74 -36.78 -4.54 28.27
C PRO A 74 -37.64 -3.26 28.29
N SER A 75 -37.00 -2.09 28.23
CA SER A 75 -37.59 -0.89 27.61
C SER A 75 -36.67 0.33 27.64
N PRO A 76 -36.94 1.37 26.82
CA PRO A 76 -35.93 2.05 26.02
C PRO A 76 -35.70 3.50 26.45
N PHE A 77 -34.70 4.14 25.86
CA PHE A 77 -34.40 5.58 25.93
C PHE A 77 -34.24 6.20 27.33
N ALA A 78 -33.01 6.63 27.66
CA ALA A 78 -32.83 7.92 28.32
C ALA A 78 -31.41 8.45 28.14
N ARG A 79 -31.36 9.75 27.84
CA ARG A 79 -30.19 10.60 27.61
C ARG A 79 -29.33 10.75 28.87
N HIS A 80 -28.10 11.21 28.65
CA HIS A 80 -27.22 11.88 29.63
C HIS A 80 -27.97 12.80 30.62
N PRO A 81 -27.37 13.02 31.80
CA PRO A 81 -26.77 14.34 32.02
C PRO A 81 -25.40 14.32 32.72
N ASN A 82 -24.62 15.35 32.40
CA ASN A 82 -23.43 15.83 33.12
C ASN A 82 -23.71 16.10 34.61
N VAL A 83 -22.76 15.80 35.49
CA VAL A 83 -22.48 16.54 36.74
C VAL A 83 -20.96 16.53 37.03
N PRO A 84 -20.35 17.61 37.57
CA PRO A 84 -18.90 17.86 37.59
C PRO A 84 -18.22 17.77 39.00
N LEU A 85 -16.90 18.03 39.01
CA LEU A 85 -15.92 18.19 40.13
C LEU A 85 -15.41 16.87 40.76
N ALA A 86 -14.12 16.71 41.16
CA ALA A 86 -13.19 17.69 41.72
C ALA A 86 -11.71 17.40 41.38
N ALA A 87 -10.91 18.47 41.38
CA ALA A 87 -9.46 18.45 41.33
C ALA A 87 -8.84 18.04 42.68
N THR A 88 -7.82 17.18 42.66
CA THR A 88 -6.53 17.30 43.39
C THR A 88 -5.69 16.01 43.26
N ALA A 89 -4.66 16.04 42.41
CA ALA A 89 -3.42 15.29 42.64
C ALA A 89 -2.34 15.87 41.71
N ASN A 90 -1.27 16.40 42.30
CA ASN A 90 -0.08 16.87 41.59
C ASN A 90 0.51 15.75 40.70
N PRO A 91 0.84 16.01 39.43
CA PRO A 91 1.64 15.06 38.66
C PRO A 91 3.09 15.14 39.13
N GLN A 92 3.62 14.04 39.67
CA GLN A 92 5.05 13.85 39.79
C GLN A 92 5.67 13.87 38.37
N PRO A 93 6.81 14.55 38.14
CA PRO A 93 7.49 14.49 36.87
C PRO A 93 8.01 13.08 36.63
N ALA A 94 7.55 12.45 35.55
CA ALA A 94 8.10 11.18 35.07
C ALA A 94 9.60 11.36 34.77
N PRO A 95 10.46 10.40 35.16
CA PRO A 95 11.88 10.47 34.83
C PRO A 95 12.05 10.40 33.31
N SER A 96 12.77 11.37 32.75
CA SER A 96 13.17 11.42 31.36
C SER A 96 13.88 10.12 30.98
N PRO A 97 13.40 9.35 29.98
CA PRO A 97 14.15 8.19 29.53
C PRO A 97 15.41 8.71 28.81
N GLN A 98 16.57 8.51 29.46
CA GLN A 98 17.87 8.68 28.82
C GLN A 98 17.88 7.83 27.54
N ALA A 99 18.13 8.52 26.44
CA ALA A 99 18.14 7.97 25.11
C ALA A 99 19.23 6.91 24.95
N THR A 100 18.84 5.63 24.90
CA THR A 100 19.47 4.60 24.05
C THR A 100 18.42 3.57 23.64
N SER A 101 17.30 4.02 23.06
CA SER A 101 16.41 3.09 22.34
C SER A 101 17.13 2.65 21.08
N LYS A 102 17.78 1.47 21.13
CA LYS A 102 18.19 0.75 19.93
C LYS A 102 16.90 0.37 19.20
N ARG A 103 16.54 1.19 18.20
CA ARG A 103 15.37 0.97 17.34
C ARG A 103 15.44 -0.43 16.73
N PRO A 104 14.31 -1.14 16.56
CA PRO A 104 14.30 -2.44 15.91
C PRO A 104 14.80 -2.28 14.47
N VAL A 105 15.88 -2.99 14.15
CA VAL A 105 16.45 -3.08 12.82
C VAL A 105 15.49 -3.95 12.01
N ALA A 106 14.63 -3.32 11.20
CA ALA A 106 14.11 -4.00 10.02
C ALA A 106 15.35 -4.48 9.25
N ALA A 107 15.41 -5.76 8.88
CA ALA A 107 16.57 -6.37 8.22
C ALA A 107 17.06 -5.49 7.07
N THR A 108 18.04 -4.65 7.36
CA THR A 108 18.71 -3.76 6.42
C THR A 108 20.15 -4.20 6.49
N ALA A 109 20.74 -4.47 5.31
CA ALA A 109 22.12 -4.89 5.16
C ALA A 109 23.05 -3.97 5.99
N ASN A 110 23.57 -4.50 7.09
CA ASN A 110 24.67 -3.89 7.82
C ASN A 110 25.73 -4.98 7.98
N TYR A 111 26.98 -4.58 7.72
CA TYR A 111 28.18 -5.38 7.97
C TYR A 111 28.07 -6.06 9.35
N LEU A 112 28.01 -7.39 9.38
CA LEU A 112 28.13 -8.15 10.62
C LEU A 112 29.62 -8.16 11.02
N PRO A 113 29.99 -7.80 12.26
CA PRO A 113 31.37 -7.91 12.73
C PRO A 113 31.83 -9.38 12.73
N GLU A 114 33.13 -9.59 12.44
CA GLU A 114 33.80 -10.89 12.24
C GLU A 114 33.50 -11.96 13.31
N THR A 115 33.09 -11.57 14.50
CA THR A 115 32.79 -12.47 15.62
C THR A 115 31.42 -13.15 15.54
N SER A 116 30.58 -12.84 14.54
CA SER A 116 29.19 -13.36 14.42
C SER A 116 29.05 -14.53 13.44
N TYR A 117 30.11 -14.88 12.72
CA TYR A 117 30.05 -15.83 11.59
C TYR A 117 30.20 -17.31 11.97
N SER A 118 30.33 -17.63 13.26
CA SER A 118 30.60 -19.00 13.72
C SER A 118 29.42 -19.97 13.59
N ALA A 119 28.20 -19.49 13.30
CA ALA A 119 26.99 -20.31 13.28
C ALA A 119 26.58 -20.84 11.89
N LEU A 120 27.24 -20.43 10.80
CA LEU A 120 26.84 -20.81 9.43
C LEU A 120 28.06 -21.14 8.53
N PRO A 121 28.68 -22.33 8.69
CA PRO A 121 29.95 -22.70 8.03
C PRO A 121 29.90 -22.67 6.50
N ASP A 122 28.75 -22.99 5.90
CA ASP A 122 28.59 -23.09 4.44
C ASP A 122 28.32 -21.73 3.78
N ILE A 123 27.60 -20.83 4.47
CA ILE A 123 27.39 -19.45 4.03
C ILE A 123 28.71 -18.67 4.16
N HIS A 124 29.47 -18.90 5.23
CA HIS A 124 30.76 -18.25 5.45
C HIS A 124 31.74 -18.48 4.28
N LYS A 125 31.77 -19.67 3.66
CA LYS A 125 32.64 -19.96 2.51
C LYS A 125 32.24 -19.22 1.22
N GLN A 126 30.97 -18.87 1.06
CA GLN A 126 30.46 -18.12 -0.10
C GLN A 126 30.55 -16.59 0.08
N LEU A 127 30.69 -16.11 1.32
CA LEU A 127 30.70 -14.67 1.65
C LEU A 127 32.10 -14.07 1.74
N VAL A 128 33.17 -14.87 1.69
CA VAL A 128 34.54 -14.34 1.79
C VAL A 128 34.82 -13.40 0.61
N ASP A 129 35.11 -12.14 0.93
CA ASP A 129 35.47 -11.05 0.00
C ASP A 129 34.42 -10.66 -1.06
N GLN A 130 33.13 -10.97 -0.83
CA GLN A 130 32.04 -10.62 -1.76
C GLN A 130 30.87 -9.92 -1.04
N ASP A 131 30.30 -8.89 -1.67
CA ASP A 131 29.06 -8.29 -1.20
C ASP A 131 27.92 -9.31 -1.25
N ALA A 132 27.03 -9.28 -0.25
CA ALA A 132 25.86 -10.15 -0.22
C ALA A 132 24.64 -9.48 0.39
N VAL A 133 23.46 -9.93 -0.03
CA VAL A 133 22.18 -9.59 0.61
C VAL A 133 21.63 -10.83 1.28
N VAL A 134 21.34 -10.72 2.58
CA VAL A 134 20.68 -11.77 3.36
C VAL A 134 19.29 -11.29 3.77
N ILE A 135 18.27 -12.03 3.37
CA ILE A 135 16.86 -11.74 3.67
C ILE A 135 16.36 -12.81 4.63
N LEU A 136 15.83 -12.38 5.77
CA LEU A 136 15.28 -13.24 6.81
C LEU A 136 13.77 -13.02 6.90
N GLU A 137 12.99 -14.06 6.70
CA GLU A 137 11.53 -14.00 6.70
C GLU A 137 10.98 -15.05 7.68
N LYS A 138 10.05 -14.63 8.55
CA LYS A 138 9.27 -15.57 9.36
C LYS A 138 8.17 -16.16 8.48
N PRO A 139 8.01 -17.49 8.43
CA PRO A 139 6.86 -18.09 7.78
C PRO A 139 5.57 -17.69 8.52
N PRO A 140 4.43 -17.61 7.80
CA PRO A 140 3.15 -17.35 8.43
C PRO A 140 2.75 -18.49 9.36
N ILE A 141 2.00 -18.18 10.42
CA ILE A 141 1.38 -19.19 11.29
C ILE A 141 0.19 -19.78 10.55
N THR A 142 0.13 -21.10 10.44
CA THR A 142 -0.95 -21.84 9.76
C THR A 142 -1.86 -22.53 10.77
N GLU A 143 -3.13 -22.76 10.41
CA GLU A 143 -4.15 -23.30 11.31
C GLU A 143 -3.77 -24.67 11.91
N ASP A 144 -3.12 -25.51 11.12
CA ASP A 144 -2.62 -26.83 11.52
C ASP A 144 -1.53 -26.78 12.60
N THR A 145 -0.79 -25.66 12.72
CA THR A 145 0.26 -25.49 13.74
C THR A 145 -0.27 -24.94 15.06
N LEU A 146 -1.49 -24.40 15.10
CA LEU A 146 -2.00 -23.65 16.26
C LEU A 146 -2.12 -24.49 17.52
N THR A 147 -2.59 -25.73 17.41
CA THR A 147 -2.74 -26.61 18.57
C THR A 147 -1.40 -26.84 19.25
N GLU A 148 -0.38 -27.21 18.46
CA GLU A 148 0.98 -27.42 18.97
C GLU A 148 1.60 -26.12 19.47
N LEU A 149 1.38 -25.01 18.78
CA LEU A 149 1.86 -23.69 19.19
C LEU A 149 1.30 -23.32 20.58
N PHE A 150 0.02 -23.55 20.85
CA PHE A 150 -0.55 -23.20 22.16
C PHE A 150 -0.14 -24.19 23.27
N SER A 151 -0.03 -25.48 22.97
CA SER A 151 0.32 -26.48 23.99
C SER A 151 1.83 -26.58 24.26
N GLY A 152 2.66 -26.33 23.25
CA GLY A 152 4.10 -26.56 23.29
C GLY A 152 4.95 -25.31 23.56
N SER A 153 4.32 -24.14 23.62
CA SER A 153 5.04 -22.89 23.87
C SER A 153 5.14 -22.55 25.35
N THR A 154 6.15 -21.74 25.69
CA THR A 154 6.19 -21.06 26.98
C THR A 154 5.68 -19.63 26.83
N LEU A 155 4.90 -19.18 27.82
CA LEU A 155 4.32 -17.84 27.86
C LEU A 155 4.91 -17.06 29.04
N ALA A 156 5.38 -15.84 28.76
CA ALA A 156 5.70 -14.85 29.79
C ALA A 156 4.72 -13.68 29.67
N LEU A 157 3.99 -13.40 30.75
CA LEU A 157 3.11 -12.23 30.80
C LEU A 157 3.94 -10.95 30.66
N ASP A 158 3.51 -10.07 29.75
CA ASP A 158 4.13 -8.76 29.55
C ASP A 158 3.29 -7.65 30.18
N MET A 159 1.99 -7.64 29.87
CA MET A 159 1.05 -6.64 30.38
C MET A 159 -0.31 -7.30 30.62
N LYS A 160 -1.01 -6.87 31.68
CA LYS A 160 -2.42 -7.21 31.91
C LYS A 160 -3.19 -5.97 32.37
N ASN A 161 -4.33 -5.72 31.74
CA ASN A 161 -5.30 -4.71 32.15
C ASN A 161 -6.72 -5.24 31.93
N ASP A 162 -7.45 -5.46 33.02
CA ASP A 162 -8.78 -6.07 33.03
C ASP A 162 -8.82 -7.40 32.23
N ILE A 163 -9.60 -7.47 31.14
CA ILE A 163 -9.71 -8.64 30.26
C ILE A 163 -8.61 -8.71 29.19
N TYR A 164 -7.79 -7.66 29.03
CA TYR A 164 -6.73 -7.61 28.03
C TYR A 164 -5.40 -8.04 28.64
N SER A 165 -4.71 -8.97 27.98
CA SER A 165 -3.36 -9.39 28.38
C SER A 165 -2.49 -9.67 27.17
N THR A 166 -1.24 -9.24 27.25
CA THR A 166 -0.21 -9.43 26.22
C THR A 166 0.87 -10.35 26.78
N TYR A 167 1.30 -11.33 25.99
CA TYR A 167 2.30 -12.31 26.37
C TYR A 167 3.44 -12.34 25.35
N ARG A 168 4.65 -12.62 25.82
CA ARG A 168 5.74 -13.10 24.97
C ARG A 168 5.67 -14.61 24.89
N LEU A 169 5.50 -15.13 23.69
CA LEU A 169 5.41 -16.56 23.39
C LEU A 169 6.75 -17.05 22.84
N GLN A 170 7.32 -18.11 23.41
CA GLN A 170 8.46 -18.83 22.84
C GLN A 170 7.97 -20.18 22.31
N PRO A 171 7.92 -20.35 20.98
CA PRO A 171 7.41 -21.57 20.38
C PRO A 171 8.44 -22.72 20.43
N PRO A 172 7.98 -23.97 20.25
CA PRO A 172 8.87 -25.09 19.96
C PRO A 172 9.85 -24.76 18.83
N PRO A 173 11.11 -25.23 18.88
CA PRO A 173 12.14 -24.86 17.91
C PRO A 173 11.77 -25.10 16.45
N HIS A 174 11.09 -26.21 16.14
CA HIS A 174 10.65 -26.55 14.77
C HIS A 174 9.52 -25.66 14.25
N LEU A 175 8.79 -24.98 15.13
CA LEU A 175 7.79 -23.97 14.76
C LEU A 175 8.39 -22.56 14.66
N ASN A 176 9.69 -22.41 14.92
CA ASN A 176 10.41 -21.13 14.86
C ASN A 176 11.39 -21.04 13.69
N GLU A 177 11.18 -21.83 12.65
CA GLU A 177 12.01 -21.77 11.45
C GLU A 177 11.93 -20.38 10.80
N MET A 178 13.04 -19.95 10.22
CA MET A 178 13.11 -18.72 9.43
C MET A 178 13.53 -19.09 8.02
N LYS A 179 12.82 -18.55 7.04
CA LYS A 179 13.26 -18.61 5.66
C LYS A 179 14.43 -17.65 5.48
N VAL A 180 15.54 -18.17 4.98
CA VAL A 180 16.76 -17.42 4.69
C VAL A 180 17.00 -17.42 3.20
N THR A 181 17.07 -16.23 2.59
CA THR A 181 17.46 -16.06 1.17
C THR A 181 18.78 -15.32 1.11
N VAL A 182 19.77 -15.87 0.40
CA VAL A 182 21.10 -15.26 0.22
C VAL A 182 21.31 -14.93 -1.25
N VAL A 183 21.67 -13.68 -1.53
CA VAL A 183 22.14 -13.22 -2.84
C VAL A 183 23.63 -12.92 -2.73
N CYS A 184 24.48 -13.78 -3.29
CA CYS A 184 25.94 -13.62 -3.30
C CYS A 184 26.53 -14.16 -4.61
N PRO A 185 27.40 -13.39 -5.32
CA PRO A 185 27.72 -11.99 -5.06
C PRO A 185 26.54 -11.05 -5.36
N ALA A 186 26.34 -10.05 -4.51
CA ALA A 186 25.39 -8.99 -4.71
C ALA A 186 26.00 -7.86 -5.55
N SER A 187 25.40 -7.57 -6.71
CA SER A 187 25.71 -6.35 -7.46
C SER A 187 25.22 -5.10 -6.74
N GLU A 188 25.73 -3.92 -7.12
CA GLU A 188 25.19 -2.62 -6.64
C GLU A 188 23.68 -2.48 -6.87
N LYS A 189 23.14 -3.08 -7.94
CA LYS A 189 21.69 -3.10 -8.19
C LYS A 189 20.95 -3.90 -7.13
N HIS A 190 21.51 -5.03 -6.68
CA HIS A 190 20.94 -5.80 -5.58
C HIS A 190 21.01 -5.01 -4.27
N LEU A 191 22.13 -4.35 -3.99
CA LEU A 191 22.28 -3.53 -2.79
C LEU A 191 21.24 -2.40 -2.76
N LYS A 192 21.15 -1.60 -3.83
CA LYS A 192 20.16 -0.51 -3.94
C LYS A 192 18.71 -1.00 -3.84
N LYS A 193 18.40 -2.18 -4.40
CA LYS A 193 17.06 -2.77 -4.35
C LYS A 193 16.62 -3.11 -2.92
N TYR A 194 17.52 -3.67 -2.11
CA TYR A 194 17.21 -4.11 -0.74
C TYR A 194 17.60 -3.09 0.33
N GLN A 195 18.23 -1.98 -0.06
CA GLN A 195 18.51 -0.87 0.81
C GLN A 195 17.20 -0.19 1.21
N ARG A 196 16.99 -0.06 2.52
CA ARG A 196 15.84 0.68 3.05
C ARG A 196 15.95 2.15 2.62
N GLN A 197 15.01 2.59 1.78
CA GLN A 197 14.91 3.99 1.43
C GLN A 197 14.08 4.73 2.48
N GLU A 198 14.67 5.76 3.09
CA GLU A 198 13.91 6.69 3.92
C GLU A 198 12.90 7.45 3.06
N SER A 199 11.73 7.72 3.62
CA SER A 199 10.69 8.51 2.98
C SER A 199 10.38 9.73 3.84
N TYR A 200 10.12 10.85 3.17
CA TYR A 200 9.88 12.15 3.75
C TYR A 200 8.50 12.60 3.30
N LEU A 201 7.66 13.04 4.24
CA LEU A 201 6.36 13.61 3.90
C LEU A 201 6.57 15.08 3.56
N VAL A 202 6.16 15.46 2.35
CA VAL A 202 6.21 16.83 1.85
C VAL A 202 4.81 17.41 1.91
N GLU A 203 4.67 18.65 2.40
CA GLU A 203 3.43 19.43 2.33
C GLU A 203 3.60 20.53 1.29
N GLU A 204 3.09 20.30 0.08
CA GLU A 204 3.28 21.20 -1.05
C GLU A 204 2.13 22.21 -1.14
N THR A 205 2.44 23.49 -0.96
CA THR A 205 1.50 24.59 -1.22
C THR A 205 1.34 24.85 -2.72
N ALA A 206 0.36 25.67 -3.10
CA ALA A 206 0.19 26.11 -4.49
C ALA A 206 1.43 26.84 -5.06
N GLU A 207 2.11 27.61 -4.20
CA GLU A 207 3.35 28.31 -4.56
C GLU A 207 4.48 27.32 -4.78
N ASP A 208 4.62 26.31 -3.90
CA ASP A 208 5.63 25.25 -4.04
C ASP A 208 5.40 24.44 -5.31
N TYR A 209 4.14 24.10 -5.62
CA TYR A 209 3.83 23.43 -6.89
C TYR A 209 4.31 24.25 -8.08
N SER A 210 3.99 25.54 -8.10
CA SER A 210 4.28 26.42 -9.24
C SER A 210 5.77 26.72 -9.39
N SER A 211 6.51 26.84 -8.28
CA SER A 211 7.92 27.25 -8.27
C SER A 211 8.92 26.09 -8.21
N ILE A 212 8.50 24.91 -7.72
CA ILE A 212 9.39 23.76 -7.49
C ILE A 212 8.93 22.56 -8.32
N THR A 213 7.72 22.06 -8.07
CA THR A 213 7.26 20.77 -8.60
C THR A 213 6.97 20.82 -10.08
N LEU A 214 6.24 21.82 -10.55
CA LEU A 214 5.89 21.96 -11.97
C LEU A 214 7.15 22.15 -12.85
N PRO A 215 8.10 23.04 -12.52
CA PRO A 215 9.37 23.13 -13.24
C PRO A 215 10.16 21.82 -13.22
N TYR A 216 10.16 21.10 -12.10
CA TYR A 216 10.80 19.78 -12.03
C TYR A 216 10.14 18.80 -13.01
N ILE A 217 8.80 18.67 -12.98
CA ILE A 217 8.05 17.78 -13.89
C ILE A 217 8.34 18.13 -15.35
N GLU A 218 8.37 19.42 -15.70
CA GLU A 218 8.63 19.88 -17.06
C GLU A 218 10.07 19.66 -17.51
N SER A 219 11.02 19.63 -16.58
CA SER A 219 12.41 19.26 -16.86
C SER A 219 12.61 17.76 -17.09
N GLN A 220 11.66 16.92 -16.63
CA GLN A 220 11.73 15.48 -16.81
C GLN A 220 11.13 15.06 -18.16
N SER A 221 11.80 14.11 -18.84
CA SER A 221 11.35 13.55 -20.11
C SER A 221 10.51 12.28 -19.91
N PHE A 222 9.33 12.41 -19.29
CA PHE A 222 8.42 11.28 -19.13
C PHE A 222 7.77 10.90 -20.47
N SER A 223 8.11 9.73 -21.02
CA SER A 223 7.42 9.20 -22.20
C SER A 223 6.03 8.68 -21.83
N LEU A 224 4.99 9.35 -22.36
CA LEU A 224 3.60 8.91 -22.27
C LEU A 224 3.17 8.06 -23.47
N GLN A 225 4.11 7.62 -24.31
CA GLN A 225 3.78 6.93 -25.56
C GLN A 225 2.97 5.64 -25.32
N TRP A 226 3.23 4.94 -24.22
CA TRP A 226 2.47 3.75 -23.85
C TRP A 226 1.00 4.04 -23.57
N VAL A 227 0.72 5.16 -22.90
CA VAL A 227 -0.64 5.64 -22.64
C VAL A 227 -1.34 5.89 -23.97
N TYR A 228 -0.67 6.60 -24.89
CA TYR A 228 -1.22 6.89 -26.20
C TYR A 228 -1.42 5.63 -27.05
N ASN A 229 -0.52 4.65 -26.94
CA ASN A 229 -0.70 3.37 -27.64
C ASN A 229 -1.99 2.65 -27.19
N ILE A 230 -2.37 2.72 -25.91
CA ILE A 230 -3.63 2.16 -25.40
C ILE A 230 -4.83 2.97 -25.91
N LEU A 231 -4.78 4.31 -25.77
CA LEU A 231 -5.87 5.19 -26.19
C LEU A 231 -6.13 5.12 -27.71
N GLU A 232 -5.09 4.94 -28.51
CA GLU A 232 -5.14 4.83 -29.97
C GLU A 232 -5.29 3.37 -30.46
N LYS A 233 -5.47 2.40 -29.55
CA LYS A 233 -5.64 0.97 -29.85
C LYS A 233 -4.47 0.33 -30.61
N LYS A 234 -3.27 0.89 -30.47
CA LYS A 234 -2.02 0.34 -31.01
C LYS A 234 -1.44 -0.76 -30.11
N ALA A 235 -1.82 -0.79 -28.83
CA ALA A 235 -1.43 -1.81 -27.86
C ALA A 235 -2.57 -2.06 -26.84
N GLU A 236 -2.63 -3.28 -26.30
CA GLU A 236 -3.56 -3.71 -25.24
C GLU A 236 -5.06 -3.49 -25.52
N ALA A 237 -5.44 -3.30 -26.79
CA ALA A 237 -6.84 -3.05 -27.18
C ALA A 237 -7.77 -4.21 -26.76
N GLU A 238 -7.26 -5.44 -26.80
CA GLU A 238 -7.97 -6.65 -26.41
C GLU A 238 -8.18 -6.78 -24.89
N ARG A 239 -7.43 -6.03 -24.08
CA ARG A 239 -7.53 -6.03 -22.61
C ARG A 239 -8.57 -5.04 -22.10
N ILE A 240 -9.11 -4.18 -22.96
CA ILE A 240 -10.08 -3.16 -22.59
C ILE A 240 -11.37 -3.82 -22.07
N VAL A 241 -11.76 -3.40 -20.87
CA VAL A 241 -12.98 -3.85 -20.18
C VAL A 241 -14.17 -2.97 -20.56
N TYR A 242 -13.93 -1.67 -20.65
CA TYR A 242 -14.91 -0.66 -21.03
C TYR A 242 -14.20 0.52 -21.68
N GLU A 243 -14.88 1.16 -22.62
CA GLU A 243 -14.44 2.40 -23.21
C GLU A 243 -15.63 3.32 -23.44
N ASP A 244 -15.47 4.56 -23.04
CA ASP A 244 -16.27 5.68 -23.53
C ASP A 244 -15.37 6.49 -24.47
N PRO A 245 -15.64 6.52 -25.79
CA PRO A 245 -14.74 7.08 -26.78
C PRO A 245 -14.79 8.61 -26.89
N ASP A 246 -15.61 9.28 -26.08
CA ASP A 246 -15.68 10.75 -26.09
C ASP A 246 -14.28 11.37 -25.80
N PRO A 247 -13.81 12.31 -26.63
CA PRO A 247 -12.45 12.83 -26.50
C PRO A 247 -12.22 13.69 -25.24
N ASP A 248 -13.28 14.26 -24.67
CA ASP A 248 -13.20 15.23 -23.57
C ASP A 248 -13.67 14.61 -22.24
N VAL A 249 -14.73 13.80 -22.27
CA VAL A 249 -15.32 13.18 -21.07
C VAL A 249 -15.19 11.67 -21.03
N GLY A 250 -14.61 11.06 -22.06
CA GLY A 250 -14.43 9.62 -22.18
C GLY A 250 -13.13 9.09 -21.57
N PHE A 251 -13.05 7.77 -21.47
CA PHE A 251 -11.92 7.04 -20.90
C PHE A 251 -11.91 5.58 -21.33
N VAL A 252 -10.74 4.95 -21.21
CA VAL A 252 -10.53 3.50 -21.33
C VAL A 252 -10.35 2.91 -19.93
N LEU A 253 -11.05 1.83 -19.63
CA LEU A 253 -10.87 1.01 -18.43
C LEU A 253 -10.24 -0.33 -18.81
N LEU A 254 -9.12 -0.68 -18.18
CA LEU A 254 -8.43 -1.94 -18.42
C LEU A 254 -7.76 -2.48 -17.15
N PRO A 255 -7.47 -3.79 -17.06
CA PRO A 255 -6.72 -4.37 -15.96
C PRO A 255 -5.32 -3.75 -15.87
N ASP A 256 -4.91 -3.34 -14.66
CA ASP A 256 -3.53 -2.94 -14.40
C ASP A 256 -2.60 -4.14 -14.64
N PHE A 257 -1.39 -3.89 -15.12
CA PHE A 257 -0.45 -4.96 -15.41
C PHE A 257 -0.02 -5.75 -14.15
N LYS A 258 -0.19 -5.17 -12.95
CA LYS A 258 0.06 -5.85 -11.66
C LYS A 258 -0.95 -6.97 -11.38
N TRP A 259 -2.10 -6.97 -12.03
CA TRP A 259 -3.15 -7.94 -11.78
C TRP A 259 -3.16 -9.05 -12.83
N ASN A 260 -2.99 -10.29 -12.36
CA ASN A 260 -2.97 -11.48 -13.21
C ASN A 260 -4.38 -11.98 -13.62
N GLN A 261 -5.44 -11.35 -13.11
CA GLN A 261 -6.86 -11.66 -13.41
C GLN A 261 -7.32 -13.08 -13.01
N LYS A 262 -6.61 -13.78 -12.13
CA LYS A 262 -6.99 -15.12 -11.65
C LYS A 262 -8.08 -15.10 -10.58
N GLN A 263 -8.14 -14.04 -9.79
CA GLN A 263 -9.07 -13.87 -8.67
C GLN A 263 -9.50 -12.41 -8.56
N VAL A 264 -10.61 -12.16 -7.87
CA VAL A 264 -11.15 -10.80 -7.67
C VAL A 264 -10.66 -10.15 -6.39
N ASP A 265 -10.08 -10.93 -5.48
CA ASP A 265 -9.58 -10.45 -4.18
C ASP A 265 -8.40 -9.48 -4.32
N ASP A 266 -7.67 -9.55 -5.44
CA ASP A 266 -6.58 -8.64 -5.83
C ASP A 266 -6.93 -7.81 -7.08
N LEU A 267 -8.24 -7.65 -7.37
CA LEU A 267 -8.71 -6.89 -8.53
C LEU A 267 -8.09 -5.50 -8.57
N TYR A 268 -7.51 -5.18 -9.72
CA TYR A 268 -6.88 -3.89 -10.01
C TYR A 268 -7.15 -3.51 -11.47
N LEU A 269 -7.98 -2.49 -11.66
CA LEU A 269 -8.14 -1.81 -12.95
C LEU A 269 -7.66 -0.37 -12.89
N ILE A 270 -7.33 0.17 -14.05
CA ILE A 270 -6.98 1.56 -14.25
C ILE A 270 -7.88 2.16 -15.32
N ALA A 271 -8.41 3.35 -15.05
CA ALA A 271 -9.09 4.18 -16.03
C ALA A 271 -8.13 5.26 -16.53
N ILE A 272 -7.95 5.34 -17.85
CA ILE A 272 -7.10 6.34 -18.52
C ILE A 272 -8.02 7.24 -19.35
N VAL A 273 -8.03 8.53 -19.06
CA VAL A 273 -8.91 9.48 -19.75
C VAL A 273 -8.43 9.76 -21.19
N HIS A 274 -9.34 10.03 -22.12
CA HIS A 274 -8.95 10.41 -23.49
C HIS A 274 -8.37 11.83 -23.55
N GLN A 275 -8.92 12.74 -22.75
CA GLN A 275 -8.51 14.14 -22.72
C GLN A 275 -7.03 14.28 -22.38
N LYS A 276 -6.25 14.91 -23.27
CA LYS A 276 -4.82 15.15 -23.08
C LYS A 276 -4.60 16.41 -22.23
N GLY A 277 -3.43 16.50 -21.60
CA GLY A 277 -2.98 17.71 -20.90
C GLY A 277 -3.33 17.78 -19.41
N ILE A 278 -4.16 16.86 -18.90
CA ILE A 278 -4.41 16.77 -17.45
C ILE A 278 -3.31 15.91 -16.80
N ARG A 279 -2.33 16.56 -16.19
CA ARG A 279 -1.12 15.89 -15.67
C ARG A 279 -1.36 15.14 -14.35
N SER A 280 -2.14 15.73 -13.45
CA SER A 280 -2.41 15.21 -12.09
C SER A 280 -3.63 15.91 -11.48
N ILE A 281 -3.93 15.66 -10.21
CA ILE A 281 -5.01 16.34 -9.48
C ILE A 281 -4.85 17.88 -9.45
N ARG A 282 -3.62 18.40 -9.54
CA ARG A 282 -3.35 19.86 -9.65
C ARG A 282 -3.95 20.49 -10.91
N GLY A 283 -4.14 19.69 -11.97
CA GLY A 283 -4.76 20.14 -13.22
C GLY A 283 -6.29 20.12 -13.19
N LEU A 284 -6.91 19.59 -12.15
CA LEU A 284 -8.36 19.45 -12.08
C LEU A 284 -9.06 20.76 -11.67
N THR A 285 -10.18 21.01 -12.32
CA THR A 285 -11.09 22.14 -12.11
C THR A 285 -12.54 21.68 -12.23
N ALA A 286 -13.51 22.55 -11.96
CA ALA A 286 -14.93 22.23 -12.17
C ALA A 286 -15.27 21.82 -13.62
N GLU A 287 -14.50 22.26 -14.63
CA GLU A 287 -14.71 21.87 -16.03
C GLU A 287 -14.54 20.35 -16.24
N HIS A 288 -13.75 19.70 -15.40
CA HIS A 288 -13.48 18.27 -15.46
C HIS A 288 -14.52 17.42 -14.71
N LEU A 289 -15.50 18.03 -14.04
CA LEU A 289 -16.54 17.29 -13.29
C LEU A 289 -17.31 16.28 -14.16
N PRO A 290 -17.70 16.57 -15.41
CA PRO A 290 -18.34 15.59 -16.28
C PRO A 290 -17.47 14.35 -16.52
N LEU A 291 -16.18 14.55 -16.86
CA LEU A 291 -15.19 13.48 -17.04
C LEU A 291 -15.04 12.63 -15.77
N LEU A 292 -14.81 13.27 -14.62
CA LEU A 292 -14.60 12.57 -13.34
C LEU A 292 -15.83 11.76 -12.91
N LYS A 293 -17.03 12.32 -13.08
CA LYS A 293 -18.29 11.62 -12.81
C LYS A 293 -18.50 10.46 -13.77
N ASN A 294 -18.13 10.62 -15.05
CA ASN A 294 -18.22 9.56 -16.04
C ASN A 294 -17.31 8.39 -15.67
N VAL A 295 -16.03 8.66 -15.40
CA VAL A 295 -15.06 7.65 -14.93
C VAL A 295 -15.58 6.93 -13.69
N PHE A 296 -16.05 7.69 -12.69
CA PHE A 296 -16.53 7.11 -11.44
C PHE A 296 -17.74 6.19 -11.68
N GLN A 297 -18.75 6.67 -12.39
CA GLN A 297 -20.01 5.94 -12.55
C GLN A 297 -19.88 4.77 -13.54
N LYS A 298 -19.38 5.04 -14.75
CA LYS A 298 -19.22 4.02 -15.79
C LYS A 298 -18.16 2.99 -15.45
N GLY A 299 -17.09 3.39 -14.75
CA GLY A 299 -16.08 2.46 -14.25
C GLY A 299 -16.69 1.43 -13.29
N LYS A 300 -17.48 1.89 -12.29
CA LYS A 300 -18.19 1.01 -11.36
C LYS A 300 -19.21 0.11 -12.06
N GLU A 301 -19.99 0.65 -13.01
CA GLU A 301 -20.96 -0.11 -13.80
C GLU A 301 -20.29 -1.22 -14.62
N ALA A 302 -19.17 -0.91 -15.29
CA ALA A 302 -18.41 -1.86 -16.08
C ALA A 302 -17.81 -2.98 -15.20
N ILE A 303 -17.27 -2.63 -14.03
CA ILE A 303 -16.71 -3.61 -13.09
C ILE A 303 -17.81 -4.53 -12.54
N MET A 304 -18.95 -3.97 -12.14
CA MET A 304 -20.11 -4.77 -11.70
C MET A 304 -20.56 -5.73 -12.81
N LYS A 305 -20.64 -5.26 -14.05
CA LYS A 305 -21.08 -6.08 -15.19
C LYS A 305 -20.11 -7.20 -15.53
N LYS A 306 -18.79 -6.96 -15.46
CA LYS A 306 -17.78 -7.93 -15.90
C LYS A 306 -17.31 -8.89 -14.80
N TYR A 307 -17.21 -8.41 -13.56
CA TYR A 307 -16.63 -9.15 -12.45
C TYR A 307 -17.62 -9.40 -11.30
N GLU A 308 -18.89 -9.00 -11.48
CA GLU A 308 -19.95 -9.17 -10.46
C GLU A 308 -19.59 -8.54 -9.10
N LEU A 309 -18.71 -7.53 -9.13
CA LEU A 309 -18.20 -6.86 -7.93
C LEU A 309 -18.96 -5.57 -7.66
N PRO A 310 -19.72 -5.47 -6.54
CA PRO A 310 -20.48 -4.28 -6.21
C PRO A 310 -19.58 -3.07 -5.97
N ALA A 311 -20.08 -1.88 -6.32
CA ALA A 311 -19.41 -0.61 -6.08
C ALA A 311 -18.96 -0.40 -4.62
N SER A 312 -19.71 -0.90 -3.65
CA SER A 312 -19.37 -0.80 -2.21
C SER A 312 -18.15 -1.61 -1.80
N LYS A 313 -17.69 -2.52 -2.66
CA LYS A 313 -16.45 -3.28 -2.49
C LYS A 313 -15.28 -2.70 -3.29
N LEU A 314 -15.40 -1.49 -3.84
CA LEU A 314 -14.34 -0.85 -4.60
C LEU A 314 -13.74 0.34 -3.85
N ARG A 315 -12.41 0.42 -3.82
CA ARG A 315 -11.65 1.64 -3.55
C ARG A 315 -11.34 2.29 -4.90
N VAL A 316 -11.83 3.51 -5.12
CA VAL A 316 -11.63 4.25 -6.38
C VAL A 316 -10.93 5.58 -6.10
N TYR A 317 -9.72 5.79 -6.63
CA TYR A 317 -8.85 6.87 -6.20
C TYR A 317 -7.84 7.31 -7.26
N LEU A 318 -7.23 8.48 -7.05
CA LEU A 318 -6.10 9.00 -7.82
C LEU A 318 -4.85 9.03 -6.94
N HIS A 319 -3.68 8.97 -7.56
CA HIS A 319 -2.42 9.21 -6.86
C HIS A 319 -1.99 10.67 -6.93
N TYR A 320 -1.37 11.16 -5.84
CA TYR A 320 -0.53 12.34 -5.83
C TYR A 320 0.75 12.09 -5.01
N GLN A 321 1.96 12.19 -5.56
CA GLN A 321 2.26 12.33 -6.99
C GLN A 321 1.90 11.06 -7.78
N PRO A 322 1.43 11.19 -9.03
CA PRO A 322 1.18 10.04 -9.90
C PRO A 322 2.49 9.43 -10.39
N SER A 323 2.47 8.16 -10.79
CA SER A 323 3.65 7.50 -11.38
C SER A 323 3.93 7.98 -12.82
N TYR A 324 2.94 8.57 -13.49
CA TYR A 324 3.07 9.20 -14.81
C TYR A 324 2.04 10.34 -14.94
N TYR A 325 2.41 11.38 -15.69
CA TYR A 325 1.64 12.64 -15.73
C TYR A 325 0.60 12.68 -16.86
N HIS A 326 -0.30 11.71 -16.86
CA HIS A 326 -1.55 11.71 -17.61
C HIS A 326 -2.64 11.18 -16.68
N LEU A 327 -3.74 11.92 -16.51
CA LEU A 327 -4.76 11.61 -15.51
C LEU A 327 -5.26 10.17 -15.65
N HIS A 328 -5.19 9.45 -14.53
CA HIS A 328 -5.66 8.09 -14.42
C HIS A 328 -6.28 7.84 -13.04
N VAL A 329 -7.21 6.89 -12.98
CA VAL A 329 -7.94 6.52 -11.77
C VAL A 329 -7.78 5.04 -11.51
N HIS A 330 -7.41 4.69 -10.29
CA HIS A 330 -7.25 3.32 -9.83
C HIS A 330 -8.60 2.80 -9.31
N PHE A 331 -8.92 1.56 -9.66
CA PHE A 331 -10.05 0.79 -9.15
C PHE A 331 -9.53 -0.50 -8.54
N ASN A 332 -9.61 -0.61 -7.22
CA ASN A 332 -9.13 -1.78 -6.48
C ASN A 332 -10.27 -2.42 -5.69
N MET A 333 -10.21 -3.73 -5.49
CA MET A 333 -11.01 -4.39 -4.47
C MET A 333 -10.69 -3.77 -3.09
N LEU A 334 -11.70 -3.46 -2.29
CA LEU A 334 -11.52 -2.72 -1.03
C LEU A 334 -10.67 -3.50 -0.02
N GLY A 335 -10.83 -4.83 0.01
CA GLY A 335 -10.03 -5.74 0.84
C GLY A 335 -8.59 -5.93 0.34
N TYR A 336 -8.27 -5.42 -0.85
CA TYR A 336 -6.93 -5.45 -1.40
C TYR A 336 -6.15 -4.22 -0.95
N GLU A 337 -5.03 -4.42 -0.24
CA GLU A 337 -4.15 -3.33 0.19
C GLU A 337 -3.11 -3.00 -0.89
N ALA A 338 -3.59 -2.47 -2.02
CA ALA A 338 -2.75 -2.10 -3.15
C ALA A 338 -1.63 -1.11 -2.79
N LEU A 339 -0.48 -1.26 -3.43
CA LEU A 339 0.59 -0.27 -3.36
C LEU A 339 0.09 1.13 -3.74
N GLY A 340 0.30 2.10 -2.85
CA GLY A 340 -0.10 3.50 -3.05
C GLY A 340 -1.53 3.83 -2.65
N CYS A 341 -2.27 2.90 -2.03
CA CYS A 341 -3.62 3.19 -1.50
C CYS A 341 -3.62 3.90 -0.12
N GLY A 342 -2.44 4.24 0.42
CA GLY A 342 -2.27 4.97 1.67
C GLY A 342 -2.74 6.43 1.55
N VAL A 343 -3.18 7.02 2.67
CA VAL A 343 -3.75 8.38 2.73
C VAL A 343 -2.77 9.45 2.26
N GLU A 344 -1.48 9.19 2.41
CA GLU A 344 -0.39 10.05 1.97
C GLU A 344 -0.24 10.10 0.45
N ARG A 345 -0.96 9.29 -0.32
CA ARG A 345 -0.87 9.28 -1.79
C ARG A 345 -2.21 9.19 -2.49
N ALA A 346 -3.14 8.41 -1.94
CA ALA A 346 -4.44 8.15 -2.54
C ALA A 346 -5.47 9.23 -2.18
N HIS A 347 -6.09 9.80 -3.21
CA HIS A 347 -7.23 10.70 -3.09
C HIS A 347 -8.47 10.02 -3.66
N LEU A 348 -9.47 9.72 -2.82
CA LEU A 348 -10.70 9.07 -3.27
C LEU A 348 -11.38 9.93 -4.35
N LEU A 349 -11.74 9.31 -5.48
CA LEU A 349 -12.35 10.03 -6.60
C LEU A 349 -13.68 10.67 -6.20
N GLY A 350 -14.45 10.02 -5.33
CA GLY A 350 -15.69 10.59 -4.79
C GLY A 350 -15.46 11.89 -4.00
N ASP A 351 -14.36 11.98 -3.25
CA ASP A 351 -14.01 13.18 -2.49
C ASP A 351 -13.44 14.27 -3.39
N VAL A 352 -12.64 13.88 -4.39
CA VAL A 352 -12.13 14.80 -5.43
C VAL A 352 -13.27 15.49 -6.16
N ILE A 353 -14.31 14.73 -6.54
CA ILE A 353 -15.51 15.27 -7.18
C ILE A 353 -16.22 16.25 -6.24
N GLN A 354 -16.43 15.89 -4.96
CA GLN A 354 -17.09 16.76 -3.99
C GLN A 354 -16.30 18.05 -3.74
N ASN A 355 -14.98 17.95 -3.59
CA ASN A 355 -14.09 19.09 -3.41
C ASN A 355 -14.22 20.10 -4.55
N LEU A 356 -14.24 19.62 -5.80
CA LEU A 356 -14.41 20.47 -6.99
C LEU A 356 -15.82 21.05 -7.13
N GLN A 357 -16.85 20.32 -6.66
CA GLN A 357 -18.21 20.85 -6.59
C GLN A 357 -18.36 21.96 -5.54
N SER A 358 -17.63 21.86 -4.42
CA SER A 358 -17.63 22.87 -3.36
C SER A 358 -16.75 24.07 -3.71
N ASN A 359 -15.60 23.85 -4.35
CA ASN A 359 -14.68 24.89 -4.79
C ASN A 359 -14.12 24.52 -6.18
N PRO A 360 -14.51 25.23 -7.25
CA PRO A 360 -14.10 24.96 -8.63
C PRO A 360 -12.59 24.88 -8.86
N ASP A 361 -11.78 25.54 -8.02
CA ASP A 361 -10.33 25.61 -8.11
C ASP A 361 -9.64 25.00 -6.88
N TYR A 362 -10.32 24.10 -6.14
CA TYR A 362 -9.83 23.51 -4.89
C TYR A 362 -8.37 23.04 -4.99
N TYR A 363 -8.05 22.24 -6.00
CA TYR A 363 -6.72 21.65 -6.15
C TYR A 363 -5.65 22.64 -6.64
N LYS A 364 -6.03 23.82 -7.13
CA LYS A 364 -5.06 24.86 -7.48
C LYS A 364 -4.47 25.52 -6.25
N SER A 365 -5.25 25.71 -5.18
CA SER A 365 -4.82 26.45 -3.99
C SER A 365 -4.56 25.57 -2.76
N HIS A 366 -5.17 24.39 -2.67
CA HIS A 366 -5.04 23.53 -1.50
C HIS A 366 -3.62 22.95 -1.34
N THR A 367 -3.14 22.84 -0.11
CA THR A 367 -1.87 22.15 0.19
C THR A 367 -2.08 20.64 0.04
N LEU A 368 -1.15 19.98 -0.63
CA LEU A 368 -1.21 18.53 -0.85
C LEU A 368 0.00 17.87 -0.20
N SER A 369 -0.26 16.85 0.61
CA SER A 369 0.80 16.10 1.28
C SER A 369 1.11 14.81 0.52
N PHE A 370 2.39 14.51 0.31
CA PHE A 370 2.82 13.27 -0.36
C PHE A 370 4.20 12.78 0.07
N PRO A 371 4.47 11.46 0.05
CA PRO A 371 5.77 10.93 0.39
C PRO A 371 6.74 11.04 -0.79
N LEU A 372 7.96 11.44 -0.51
CA LEU A 372 9.09 11.33 -1.42
C LEU A 372 10.20 10.49 -0.80
N ARG A 373 10.91 9.72 -1.62
CA ARG A 373 12.04 8.91 -1.16
C ARG A 373 13.30 9.76 -1.07
N ALA A 374 14.25 9.36 -0.23
CA ALA A 374 15.50 10.08 0.01
C ALA A 374 16.30 10.42 -1.28
N GLU A 375 16.23 9.53 -2.27
CA GLU A 375 16.90 9.64 -3.57
C GLU A 375 16.03 10.27 -4.66
N ASP A 376 14.81 10.69 -4.33
CA ASP A 376 13.90 11.32 -5.29
C ASP A 376 14.44 12.70 -5.71
N GLY A 377 14.50 12.95 -7.02
CA GLY A 377 14.98 14.23 -7.55
C GLY A 377 14.08 15.39 -7.15
N LEU A 378 12.76 15.16 -6.98
CA LEU A 378 11.85 16.19 -6.51
C LEU A 378 12.14 16.55 -5.05
N LEU A 379 12.49 15.57 -4.21
CA LEU A 379 12.85 15.84 -2.81
C LEU A 379 14.08 16.75 -2.72
N THR A 380 15.03 16.55 -3.63
CA THR A 380 16.23 17.40 -3.74
C THR A 380 15.83 18.84 -4.05
N LYS A 381 14.86 19.06 -4.94
CA LYS A 381 14.34 20.41 -5.25
C LYS A 381 13.65 21.08 -4.06
N PHE A 382 12.88 20.34 -3.27
CA PHE A 382 12.29 20.87 -2.04
C PHE A 382 13.34 21.27 -0.99
N ARG A 383 14.42 20.48 -0.86
CA ARG A 383 15.56 20.81 0.02
C ARG A 383 16.31 22.05 -0.45
N GLU A 384 16.59 22.16 -1.74
CA GLU A 384 17.23 23.34 -2.34
C GLU A 384 16.40 24.62 -2.10
N ALA A 385 15.07 24.50 -2.06
CA ALA A 385 14.15 25.59 -1.76
C ALA A 385 13.94 25.84 -0.25
N GLY A 386 14.60 25.07 0.63
CA GLY A 386 14.50 25.23 2.09
C GLY A 386 13.13 24.86 2.68
N LYS A 387 12.38 23.97 2.02
CA LYS A 387 11.04 23.54 2.44
C LYS A 387 11.05 22.29 3.34
N ILE A 388 12.17 21.56 3.33
CA ILE A 388 12.49 20.37 4.12
C ILE A 388 13.96 20.48 4.49
#